data_AF-A0A553FD33-F1
#
_entry.id   AF-A0A553FD33-F1
#
_cell.length_a   1.000
_cell.length_b   1.000
_cell.length_c   1.000
_cell.angle_alpha   90.00
_cell.angle_beta   90.00
_cell.angle_gamma   90.00
#
_symmetry.space_group_name_H-M   'P 1'
#
loop_
_entity.id
_entity.type
_entity.pdbx_description
1 polymer ?
#
loop_
_entity_poly.entity_id
_entity_poly.type
_entity_poly.pdbx_seq_one_letter_code
_entity_poly.pdbx_strand_id
1 'polypeptide(L)'
;MSYPISHSIISEEEIESHVLELQKRFERIGKNLFQTDYSCIENSYPERSISLAVRHTKLGIFGKLIEGDFLPDDFNDIQELAELERTLFPDLPPLLQTIMHAGDGRLAIMLHEKVSIESVYGITHLDEFIPDCFFLHDFLTLDSMAALADMSVQAIRNAMSNSMPKLNTVKLDGRIVVPVAEATEWLKKRQNFKPTIDTTNDRAEHILVPVAKDGSFFNIDCKNKSGDYTIGPKDNAIKVTDFNDALHQLKEMPLARWRRPNANGKFGLVSAVEWKLKSIDEVKLS
;
A
#
# COMPACT_ATOMS: atom_id res chain seq x y z
N MET A 1 27.34 8.03 -6.85
CA MET A 1 26.07 8.37 -6.18
C MET A 1 24.99 8.23 -7.22
N SER A 2 24.14 7.23 -7.04
CA SER A 2 23.03 6.97 -7.95
C SER A 2 21.93 8.01 -7.68
N TYR A 3 21.35 8.56 -8.75
CA TYR A 3 20.28 9.54 -8.62
C TYR A 3 18.98 8.80 -8.32
N PRO A 4 18.13 9.28 -7.40
CA PRO A 4 16.80 8.71 -7.24
C PRO A 4 16.06 8.78 -8.58
N ILE A 5 15.31 7.73 -8.86
CA ILE A 5 14.56 7.61 -10.10
C ILE A 5 13.37 8.57 -10.07
N SER A 6 13.08 9.21 -11.21
CA SER A 6 11.94 10.11 -11.36
C SER A 6 10.62 9.39 -11.06
N HIS A 7 9.73 9.99 -10.27
CA HIS A 7 8.41 9.41 -9.98
C HIS A 7 7.60 9.13 -11.25
N SER A 8 7.78 9.95 -12.29
CA SER A 8 7.08 9.82 -13.57
C SER A 8 7.38 8.52 -14.31
N ILE A 9 8.45 7.82 -13.95
CA ILE A 9 8.85 6.56 -14.60
C ILE A 9 8.68 5.34 -13.68
N ILE A 10 8.17 5.53 -12.47
CA ILE A 10 7.91 4.44 -11.52
C ILE A 10 6.47 3.98 -11.72
N SER A 11 6.26 3.07 -12.68
CA SER A 11 4.99 2.36 -12.88
C SER A 11 5.07 0.92 -12.37
N GLU A 12 3.91 0.25 -12.23
CA GLU A 12 3.89 -1.18 -11.88
C GLU A 12 4.62 -2.02 -12.94
N GLU A 13 4.50 -1.68 -14.24
CA GLU A 13 5.22 -2.40 -15.30
C GLU A 13 6.74 -2.22 -15.21
N GLU A 14 7.21 -1.02 -14.85
CA GLU A 14 8.65 -0.76 -14.67
C GLU A 14 9.19 -1.47 -13.43
N ILE A 15 8.43 -1.51 -12.33
CA ILE A 15 8.77 -2.30 -11.14
C ILE A 15 8.88 -3.78 -11.50
N GLU A 16 7.90 -4.32 -12.22
CA GLU A 16 7.89 -5.71 -12.66
C GLU A 16 9.11 -6.02 -13.54
N SER A 17 9.35 -5.22 -14.57
CA SER A 17 10.49 -5.35 -15.48
C SER A 17 11.82 -5.35 -14.73
N HIS A 18 11.98 -4.42 -13.78
CA HIS A 18 13.20 -4.26 -13.01
C HIS A 18 13.45 -5.41 -12.03
N VAL A 19 12.43 -5.85 -11.30
CA VAL A 19 12.53 -6.99 -10.38
C VAL A 19 12.84 -8.29 -11.14
N LEU A 20 12.21 -8.50 -12.30
CA LEU A 20 12.50 -9.65 -13.16
C LEU A 20 13.95 -9.62 -13.69
N GLU A 21 14.47 -8.45 -14.05
CA GLU A 21 15.87 -8.31 -14.47
C GLU A 21 16.86 -8.60 -13.32
N LEU A 22 16.58 -8.10 -12.11
CA LEU A 22 17.37 -8.42 -10.91
C LEU A 22 17.40 -9.92 -10.65
N GLN A 23 16.24 -10.59 -10.72
CA GLN A 23 16.15 -12.03 -10.52
C GLN A 23 16.95 -12.80 -11.58
N LYS A 24 16.79 -12.48 -12.88
CA LYS A 24 17.55 -13.12 -13.97
C LYS A 24 19.06 -12.98 -13.78
N ARG A 25 19.53 -11.83 -13.32
CA ARG A 25 20.95 -11.60 -13.04
C ARG A 25 21.43 -12.39 -11.83
N PHE A 26 20.63 -12.45 -10.78
CA PHE A 26 20.93 -13.24 -9.59
C PHE A 26 21.03 -14.74 -9.92
N GLU A 27 20.08 -15.28 -10.68
CA GLU A 27 20.13 -16.67 -11.17
C GLU A 27 21.39 -16.95 -12.00
N ARG A 28 21.79 -16.00 -12.85
CA ARG A 28 23.04 -16.11 -13.64
C ARG A 28 24.28 -16.15 -12.75
N ILE A 29 24.35 -15.31 -11.72
CA ILE A 29 25.44 -15.32 -10.74
C ILE A 29 25.45 -16.66 -9.98
N GLY A 30 24.30 -17.10 -9.48
CA GLY A 30 24.16 -18.36 -8.75
C GLY A 30 24.62 -19.56 -9.59
N LYS A 31 24.17 -19.65 -10.84
CA LYS A 31 24.58 -20.71 -11.78
C LYS A 31 26.09 -20.71 -12.02
N ASN A 32 26.69 -19.54 -12.17
CA ASN A 32 28.13 -19.39 -12.40
C ASN A 32 28.98 -19.73 -11.17
N LEU A 33 28.53 -19.36 -9.98
CA LEU A 33 29.30 -19.54 -8.73
C LEU A 33 29.19 -20.95 -8.17
N PHE A 34 28.01 -21.56 -8.23
CA PHE A 34 27.74 -22.81 -7.52
C PHE A 34 27.64 -24.04 -8.42
N GLN A 35 27.73 -23.88 -9.75
CA GLN A 35 27.55 -24.95 -10.75
C GLN A 35 26.31 -25.82 -10.50
N THR A 36 25.35 -25.29 -9.75
CA THR A 36 24.15 -25.99 -9.29
C THR A 36 23.02 -25.60 -10.22
N ASP A 37 22.25 -26.58 -10.67
CA ASP A 37 21.07 -26.32 -11.48
C ASP A 37 19.95 -25.83 -10.55
N TYR A 38 19.82 -24.51 -10.47
CA TYR A 38 18.75 -23.83 -9.71
C TYR A 38 17.38 -23.91 -10.39
N SER A 39 17.24 -24.70 -11.46
CA SER A 39 15.95 -25.01 -12.10
C SER A 39 14.90 -25.55 -11.12
N CYS A 40 15.32 -26.17 -10.01
CA CYS A 40 14.43 -26.65 -8.95
C CYS A 40 13.97 -25.57 -7.94
N ILE A 41 14.54 -24.35 -7.98
CA ILE A 41 13.92 -23.17 -7.34
C ILE A 41 12.88 -22.61 -8.33
N GLU A 42 11.99 -23.49 -8.79
CA GLU A 42 10.96 -23.23 -9.80
C GLU A 42 9.82 -22.34 -9.26
N ASN A 43 9.98 -21.76 -8.06
CA ASN A 43 8.97 -20.98 -7.34
C ASN A 43 9.56 -19.84 -6.46
N SER A 44 10.72 -19.28 -6.79
CA SER A 44 11.14 -18.00 -6.17
C SER A 44 10.30 -16.88 -6.78
N TYR A 45 9.08 -16.71 -6.28
CA TYR A 45 8.03 -15.83 -6.83
C TYR A 45 8.52 -14.38 -6.99
N PRO A 46 8.85 -13.91 -8.22
CA PRO A 46 9.02 -12.48 -8.47
C PRO A 46 7.77 -11.72 -8.02
N GLU A 47 6.60 -12.36 -8.08
CA GLU A 47 5.33 -11.81 -7.62
C GLU A 47 5.38 -11.25 -6.20
N ARG A 48 6.10 -11.90 -5.26
CA ARG A 48 6.23 -11.39 -3.89
C ARG A 48 7.05 -10.10 -3.88
N SER A 49 8.21 -10.09 -4.51
CA SER A 49 9.11 -8.91 -4.58
C SER A 49 8.50 -7.75 -5.36
N ILE A 50 7.77 -8.05 -6.44
CA ILE A 50 6.99 -7.08 -7.21
C ILE A 50 5.90 -6.48 -6.32
N SER A 51 5.07 -7.33 -5.69
CA SER A 51 4.00 -6.85 -4.81
C SER A 51 4.55 -5.99 -3.67
N LEU A 52 5.65 -6.42 -3.05
CA LEU A 52 6.37 -5.67 -2.03
C LEU A 52 6.81 -4.27 -2.51
N ALA A 53 7.47 -4.19 -3.66
CA ALA A 53 7.93 -2.93 -4.23
C ALA A 53 6.77 -2.02 -4.64
N VAL A 54 5.67 -2.58 -5.16
CA VAL A 54 4.44 -1.86 -5.49
C VAL A 54 3.80 -1.25 -4.23
N ARG A 55 3.68 -2.02 -3.14
CA ARG A 55 3.17 -1.51 -1.86
C ARG A 55 4.03 -0.38 -1.30
N HIS A 56 5.35 -0.56 -1.30
CA HIS A 56 6.28 0.49 -0.88
C HIS A 56 6.20 1.75 -1.75
N THR A 57 5.96 1.59 -3.05
CA THR A 57 5.74 2.72 -3.96
C THR A 57 4.46 3.48 -3.60
N LYS A 58 3.35 2.77 -3.34
CA LYS A 58 2.08 3.36 -2.91
C LYS A 58 2.25 4.18 -1.63
N LEU A 59 2.92 3.60 -0.63
CA LEU A 59 3.18 4.28 0.63
C LEU A 59 4.16 5.44 0.49
N GLY A 60 5.39 5.14 0.08
CA GLY A 60 6.51 6.08 0.10
C GLY A 60 6.29 7.24 -0.86
N ILE A 61 6.17 6.91 -2.15
CA ILE A 61 6.13 7.87 -3.26
C ILE A 61 4.75 8.54 -3.34
N PHE A 62 3.69 7.75 -3.34
CA PHE A 62 2.33 8.29 -3.52
C PHE A 62 1.65 8.72 -2.22
N GLY A 63 2.26 8.43 -1.06
CA GLY A 63 1.69 8.81 0.25
C GLY A 63 0.39 8.09 0.57
N LYS A 64 0.05 6.99 -0.11
CA LYS A 64 -1.23 6.29 0.03
C LYS A 64 -1.14 5.22 1.10
N LEU A 65 -2.01 5.33 2.07
CA LEU A 65 -2.08 4.44 3.22
C LEU A 65 -3.24 3.47 3.09
N ILE A 66 -2.95 2.21 2.80
CA ILE A 66 -3.98 1.19 2.53
C ILE A 66 -3.95 0.18 3.68
N GLU A 67 -5.10 0.01 4.35
CA GLU A 67 -5.21 -0.89 5.49
C GLU A 67 -4.90 -2.34 5.10
N GLY A 68 -4.02 -2.98 5.85
CA GLY A 68 -3.64 -4.39 5.66
C GLY A 68 -2.89 -4.67 4.36
N ASP A 69 -2.38 -3.64 3.67
CA ASP A 69 -1.58 -3.84 2.47
C ASP A 69 -0.19 -4.38 2.83
N PHE A 70 0.46 -3.85 3.87
CA PHE A 70 1.81 -4.26 4.25
C PHE A 70 1.84 -5.48 5.17
N LEU A 71 2.86 -6.31 4.96
CA LEU A 71 3.20 -7.42 5.84
C LEU A 71 4.26 -6.99 6.88
N PRO A 72 4.38 -7.67 8.03
CA PRO A 72 5.33 -7.29 9.08
C PRO A 72 6.79 -7.16 8.61
N ASP A 73 7.22 -8.03 7.70
CA ASP A 73 8.60 -8.09 7.20
C ASP A 73 8.87 -7.19 5.98
N ASP A 74 7.85 -6.50 5.47
CA ASP A 74 7.96 -5.77 4.20
C ASP A 74 9.11 -4.73 4.21
N PHE A 75 9.31 -4.01 5.31
CA PHE A 75 10.39 -3.02 5.42
C PHE A 75 11.79 -3.67 5.43
N ASN A 76 11.91 -4.87 6.03
CA ASN A 76 13.16 -5.64 6.01
C ASN A 76 13.43 -6.17 4.60
N ASP A 77 12.41 -6.79 3.99
CA ASP A 77 12.51 -7.41 2.67
C ASP A 77 12.90 -6.38 1.60
N ILE A 78 12.31 -5.17 1.61
CA ILE A 78 12.66 -4.16 0.61
C ILE A 78 14.09 -3.65 0.78
N GLN A 79 14.57 -3.58 2.04
CA GLN A 79 15.91 -3.12 2.34
C GLN A 79 16.94 -4.13 1.83
N GLU A 80 16.70 -5.42 2.05
CA GLU A 80 17.55 -6.48 1.52
C GLU A 80 17.60 -6.44 -0.02
N LEU A 81 16.45 -6.30 -0.68
CA LEU A 81 16.39 -6.20 -2.14
C LEU A 81 17.10 -4.95 -2.68
N ALA A 82 16.93 -3.79 -2.03
CA ALA A 82 17.60 -2.55 -2.38
C ALA A 82 19.12 -2.66 -2.19
N GLU A 83 19.58 -3.34 -1.15
CA GLU A 83 21.00 -3.56 -0.89
C GLU A 83 21.62 -4.53 -1.91
N LEU A 84 20.88 -5.56 -2.33
CA LEU A 84 21.27 -6.45 -3.42
C LEU A 84 21.38 -5.70 -4.75
N GLU A 85 20.37 -4.89 -5.10
CA GLU A 85 20.40 -4.00 -6.28
C GLU A 85 21.67 -3.14 -6.25
N ARG A 86 21.92 -2.46 -5.13
CA ARG A 86 23.06 -1.56 -4.96
C ARG A 86 24.41 -2.25 -5.08
N THR A 87 24.55 -3.40 -4.44
CA THR A 87 25.85 -4.05 -4.22
C THR A 87 26.24 -4.94 -5.40
N LEU A 88 25.28 -5.70 -5.93
CA LEU A 88 25.55 -6.68 -6.99
C LEU A 88 25.35 -6.09 -8.39
N PHE A 89 24.48 -5.08 -8.52
CA PHE A 89 24.09 -4.53 -9.82
C PHE A 89 24.19 -2.99 -9.86
N PRO A 90 25.36 -2.41 -9.57
CA PRO A 90 25.52 -0.95 -9.51
C PRO A 90 25.33 -0.24 -10.86
N ASP A 91 25.27 -0.98 -11.96
CA ASP A 91 24.96 -0.49 -13.30
C ASP A 91 23.46 -0.31 -13.55
N LEU A 92 22.60 -0.93 -12.74
CA LEU A 92 21.15 -0.77 -12.85
C LEU A 92 20.70 0.57 -12.26
N PRO A 93 19.57 1.12 -12.75
CA PRO A 93 18.89 2.21 -12.08
C PRO A 93 18.58 1.84 -10.61
N PRO A 94 18.72 2.76 -9.64
CA PRO A 94 18.53 2.46 -8.22
C PRO A 94 17.05 2.48 -7.83
N LEU A 95 16.22 1.69 -8.52
CA LEU A 95 14.76 1.74 -8.37
C LEU A 95 14.34 1.32 -6.98
N LEU A 96 14.81 0.15 -6.53
CA LEU A 96 14.44 -0.39 -5.23
C LEU A 96 15.04 0.44 -4.09
N GLN A 97 16.25 0.98 -4.25
CA GLN A 97 16.79 1.98 -3.32
C GLN A 97 15.93 3.25 -3.24
N THR A 98 15.44 3.76 -4.37
CA THR A 98 14.56 4.94 -4.39
C THR A 98 13.25 4.66 -3.65
N ILE A 99 12.64 3.50 -3.92
CA ILE A 99 11.40 3.03 -3.29
C ILE A 99 11.60 2.84 -1.77
N MET A 100 12.68 2.19 -1.36
CA MET A 100 13.07 2.00 0.05
C MET A 100 13.23 3.36 0.75
N HIS A 101 14.04 4.27 0.20
CA HIS A 101 14.27 5.58 0.80
C HIS A 101 12.99 6.42 0.94
N ALA A 102 12.08 6.33 -0.03
CA ALA A 102 10.76 6.98 0.05
C ALA A 102 9.90 6.34 1.15
N GLY A 103 9.91 5.00 1.27
CA GLY A 103 9.22 4.26 2.32
C GLY A 103 9.70 4.64 3.72
N ASP A 104 11.03 4.61 3.95
CA ASP A 104 11.66 4.99 5.22
C ASP A 104 11.27 6.42 5.62
N GLY A 105 11.39 7.35 4.67
CA GLY A 105 11.06 8.75 4.91
C GLY A 105 9.58 8.96 5.22
N ARG A 106 8.70 8.21 4.54
CA ARG A 106 7.26 8.27 4.80
C ARG A 106 6.93 7.74 6.19
N LEU A 107 7.54 6.64 6.62
CA LEU A 107 7.25 6.06 7.92
C LEU A 107 7.69 6.99 9.06
N ALA A 108 8.86 7.64 8.92
CA ALA A 108 9.30 8.67 9.87
C ALA A 108 8.31 9.84 9.95
N ILE A 109 7.79 10.32 8.80
CA ILE A 109 6.76 11.38 8.77
C ILE A 109 5.47 10.92 9.48
N MET A 110 5.01 9.69 9.20
CA MET A 110 3.80 9.14 9.83
C MET A 110 3.90 9.05 11.35
N LEU A 111 5.03 8.54 11.85
CA LEU A 111 5.31 8.48 13.29
C LEU A 111 5.32 9.86 13.92
N HIS A 112 5.94 10.85 13.26
CA HIS A 112 5.94 12.23 13.71
C HIS A 112 4.53 12.85 13.73
N GLU A 113 3.73 12.60 12.70
CA GLU A 113 2.34 13.07 12.58
C GLU A 113 1.36 12.26 13.46
N LYS A 114 1.86 11.29 14.24
CA LYS A 114 1.08 10.42 15.14
C LYS A 114 0.01 9.60 14.42
N VAL A 115 0.27 9.23 13.17
CA VAL A 115 -0.55 8.28 12.44
C VAL A 115 -0.33 6.90 13.06
N SER A 116 -1.41 6.25 13.51
CA SER A 116 -1.30 4.94 14.15
C SER A 116 -0.92 3.88 13.12
N ILE A 117 0.25 3.27 13.30
CA ILE A 117 0.70 2.15 12.45
C ILE A 117 -0.14 0.91 12.75
N GLU A 118 -0.53 0.68 13.99
CA GLU A 118 -1.42 -0.43 14.36
C GLU A 118 -2.74 -0.35 13.57
N SER A 119 -3.37 0.83 13.51
CA SER A 119 -4.64 0.99 12.78
C SER A 119 -4.50 0.85 11.27
N VAL A 120 -3.29 0.97 10.75
CA VAL A 120 -3.03 0.97 9.31
C VAL A 120 -2.54 -0.38 8.84
N TYR A 121 -1.66 -1.02 9.60
CA TYR A 121 -0.97 -2.23 9.19
C TYR A 121 -1.36 -3.44 10.04
N GLY A 122 -2.18 -3.26 11.07
CA GLY A 122 -2.51 -4.33 12.03
C GLY A 122 -1.29 -4.79 12.84
N ILE A 123 -0.22 -4.00 12.85
CA ILE A 123 1.04 -4.32 13.55
C ILE A 123 0.95 -3.76 14.96
N THR A 124 0.68 -4.62 15.94
CA THR A 124 0.53 -4.30 17.36
C THR A 124 1.86 -4.13 18.10
N HIS A 125 2.96 -4.64 17.54
CA HIS A 125 4.28 -4.66 18.19
C HIS A 125 5.36 -4.03 17.29
N LEU A 126 5.20 -2.74 17.00
CA LEU A 126 6.16 -1.95 16.21
C LEU A 126 7.63 -2.16 16.61
N ASP A 127 7.89 -2.24 17.91
CA ASP A 127 9.23 -2.40 18.47
C ASP A 127 9.88 -3.77 18.13
N GLU A 128 9.08 -4.76 17.69
CA GLU A 128 9.56 -6.10 17.31
C GLU A 128 9.80 -6.24 15.81
N PHE A 129 9.18 -5.38 14.98
CA PHE A 129 9.17 -5.52 13.52
C PHE A 129 9.89 -4.40 12.78
N ILE A 130 10.05 -3.23 13.40
CA ILE A 130 10.86 -2.18 12.85
C ILE A 130 12.33 -2.61 12.97
N PRO A 131 13.08 -2.79 11.86
CA PRO A 131 14.50 -3.12 11.94
C PRO A 131 15.24 -2.06 12.73
N ASP A 132 16.29 -2.48 13.46
CA ASP A 132 17.18 -1.59 14.21
C ASP A 132 17.57 -0.34 13.39
N CYS A 133 17.74 -0.46 12.07
CA CYS A 133 18.13 0.65 11.17
C CYS A 133 17.16 1.87 11.14
N PHE A 134 15.96 1.76 11.71
CA PHE A 134 15.00 2.85 11.88
C PHE A 134 15.34 3.84 12.99
N PHE A 135 16.58 3.83 13.50
CA PHE A 135 17.19 4.79 14.43
C PHE A 135 16.97 6.30 14.13
N LEU A 136 16.33 6.65 13.02
CA LEU A 136 16.07 8.03 12.59
C LEU A 136 14.57 8.37 12.57
N HIS A 137 13.73 7.84 13.46
CA HIS A 137 12.31 8.28 13.53
C HIS A 137 12.16 9.81 13.67
N ASP A 138 13.12 10.46 14.32
CA ASP A 138 13.15 11.92 14.49
C ASP A 138 13.82 12.67 13.34
N PHE A 139 14.33 11.99 12.30
CA PHE A 139 15.15 12.59 11.26
C PHE A 139 14.91 12.00 9.86
N LEU A 140 15.04 12.81 8.82
CA LEU A 140 15.10 12.37 7.43
C LEU A 140 16.52 12.46 6.87
N THR A 141 16.93 11.43 6.13
CA THR A 141 18.15 11.50 5.31
C THR A 141 17.91 12.35 4.07
N LEU A 142 18.99 12.85 3.46
CA LEU A 142 18.87 13.57 2.19
C LEU A 142 18.36 12.68 1.06
N ASP A 143 18.66 11.38 1.09
CA ASP A 143 18.19 10.40 0.11
C ASP A 143 16.67 10.19 0.24
N SER A 144 16.16 10.08 1.47
CA SER A 144 14.71 10.02 1.73
C SER A 144 14.00 11.31 1.29
N MET A 145 14.56 12.48 1.60
CA MET A 145 14.00 13.76 1.13
C MET A 145 14.01 13.86 -0.39
N ALA A 146 15.08 13.40 -1.04
CA ALA A 146 15.24 13.38 -2.49
C ALA A 146 14.20 12.45 -3.15
N ALA A 147 14.06 11.24 -2.60
CA ALA A 147 13.08 10.25 -3.05
C ALA A 147 11.63 10.71 -2.82
N LEU A 148 11.31 11.39 -1.72
CA LEU A 148 9.96 11.92 -1.46
C LEU A 148 9.60 13.14 -2.31
N ALA A 149 10.59 13.97 -2.66
CA ALA A 149 10.38 15.23 -3.39
C ALA A 149 10.52 15.10 -4.90
N ASP A 150 10.88 13.92 -5.43
CA ASP A 150 11.21 13.70 -6.84
C ASP A 150 12.37 14.61 -7.30
N MET A 151 13.45 14.64 -6.52
CA MET A 151 14.59 15.53 -6.73
C MET A 151 15.89 14.76 -6.58
N SER A 152 16.97 15.25 -7.22
CA SER A 152 18.30 14.75 -6.90
C SER A 152 18.76 15.22 -5.52
N VAL A 153 19.61 14.43 -4.84
CA VAL A 153 20.24 14.83 -3.56
C VAL A 153 20.99 16.15 -3.71
N GLN A 154 21.62 16.40 -4.86
CA GLN A 154 22.29 17.67 -5.13
C GLN A 154 21.29 18.84 -5.24
N ALA A 155 20.13 18.63 -5.88
CA ALA A 155 19.07 19.63 -5.93
C ALA A 155 18.50 19.91 -4.53
N ILE A 156 18.36 18.89 -3.67
CA ILE A 156 18.01 19.08 -2.25
C ILE A 156 19.05 19.96 -1.57
N ARG A 157 20.35 19.64 -1.66
CA ARG A 157 21.44 20.45 -1.07
C ARG A 157 21.39 21.90 -1.52
N ASN A 158 21.24 22.14 -2.82
CA ASN A 158 21.13 23.49 -3.39
C ASN A 158 19.87 24.23 -2.91
N ALA A 159 18.74 23.53 -2.81
CA ALA A 159 17.49 24.11 -2.34
C ALA A 159 17.52 24.42 -0.83
N MET A 160 18.20 23.59 -0.04
CA MET A 160 18.41 23.84 1.39
C MET A 160 19.36 25.01 1.63
N SER A 161 20.46 25.12 0.86
CA SER A 161 21.40 26.24 1.02
C SER A 161 20.76 27.60 0.75
N ASN A 162 19.77 27.63 -0.15
CA ASN A 162 19.03 28.83 -0.54
C ASN A 162 17.71 29.03 0.23
N SER A 163 17.32 28.08 1.09
CA SER A 163 16.09 28.19 1.88
C SER A 163 16.24 29.19 3.04
N MET A 164 15.17 29.95 3.32
CA MET A 164 15.08 30.87 4.45
C MET A 164 13.78 30.61 5.22
N PRO A 165 13.84 30.25 6.52
CA PRO A 165 15.06 29.95 7.28
C PRO A 165 15.77 28.70 6.72
N LYS A 166 17.08 28.59 6.96
CA LYS A 166 17.86 27.41 6.61
C LYS A 166 17.38 26.22 7.44
N LEU A 167 17.29 25.04 6.84
CA LEU A 167 17.00 23.81 7.58
C LEU A 167 18.13 23.48 8.55
N ASN A 168 17.76 23.05 9.74
CA ASN A 168 18.72 22.49 10.69
C ASN A 168 19.19 21.13 10.17
N THR A 169 20.50 20.99 10.00
CA THR A 169 21.13 19.74 9.56
C THR A 169 22.04 19.22 10.65
N VAL A 170 21.99 17.91 10.88
CA VAL A 170 22.81 17.21 11.88
C VAL A 170 23.59 16.13 11.15
N LYS A 171 24.81 15.83 11.64
CA LYS A 171 25.58 14.69 11.15
C LYS A 171 25.44 13.54 12.13
N LEU A 172 24.76 12.46 11.73
CA LEU A 172 24.59 11.23 12.50
C LEU A 172 25.20 10.08 11.70
N ASP A 173 26.09 9.30 12.32
CA ASP A 173 26.77 8.15 11.72
C ASP A 173 27.36 8.42 10.33
N GLY A 174 27.97 9.59 10.16
CA GLY A 174 28.58 10.00 8.89
C GLY A 174 27.59 10.52 7.84
N ARG A 175 26.27 10.42 8.07
CA ARG A 175 25.21 10.89 7.17
C ARG A 175 24.70 12.26 7.61
N ILE A 176 24.30 13.08 6.63
CA ILE A 176 23.62 14.35 6.89
C ILE A 176 22.13 14.07 6.98
N VAL A 177 21.51 14.49 8.07
CA VAL A 177 20.09 14.31 8.34
C VAL A 177 19.44 15.63 8.74
N VAL A 178 18.12 15.71 8.61
CA VAL A 178 17.30 16.88 8.95
C VAL A 178 16.21 16.43 9.93
N PRO A 179 15.91 17.16 11.02
CA PRO A 179 14.79 16.82 11.90
C PRO A 179 13.48 16.65 11.13
N VAL A 180 12.75 15.57 11.41
CA VAL A 180 11.56 15.17 10.65
C VAL A 180 10.49 16.27 10.59
N ALA A 181 10.32 17.03 11.67
CA ALA A 181 9.39 18.15 11.73
C ALA A 181 9.73 19.23 10.67
N GLU A 182 11.00 19.63 10.60
CA GLU A 182 11.47 20.65 9.66
C GLU A 182 11.47 20.13 8.22
N ALA A 183 11.91 18.88 8.03
CA ALA A 183 11.93 18.25 6.72
C ALA A 183 10.52 18.12 6.15
N THR A 184 9.53 17.73 6.98
CA THR A 184 8.12 17.64 6.60
C THR A 184 7.57 18.98 6.12
N GLU A 185 7.78 20.06 6.89
CA GLU A 185 7.33 21.40 6.50
C GLU A 185 8.02 21.94 5.24
N TRP A 186 9.25 21.51 5.00
CA TRP A 186 9.95 21.83 3.77
C TRP A 186 9.45 21.02 2.57
N LEU A 187 9.15 19.73 2.76
CA LEU A 187 8.62 18.82 1.75
C LEU A 187 7.22 19.25 1.30
N LYS A 188 6.34 19.67 2.21
CA LYS A 188 4.99 20.20 1.91
C LYS A 188 4.99 21.38 0.92
N LYS A 189 6.12 22.08 0.77
CA LYS A 189 6.29 23.20 -0.18
C LYS A 189 6.76 22.75 -1.57
N ARG A 190 7.00 21.45 -1.78
CA ARG A 190 7.48 20.89 -3.05
C ARG A 190 6.31 20.39 -3.88
N GLN A 191 6.34 20.68 -5.17
CA GLN A 191 5.26 20.34 -6.11
C GLN A 191 5.00 18.83 -6.21
N ASN A 192 6.07 18.04 -6.21
CA ASN A 192 5.99 16.59 -6.42
C ASN A 192 5.86 15.80 -5.12
N PHE A 193 6.04 16.43 -3.96
CA PHE A 193 5.76 15.78 -2.69
C PHE A 193 4.27 15.50 -2.56
N LYS A 194 3.93 14.24 -2.29
CA LYS A 194 2.57 13.82 -1.98
C LYS A 194 2.42 13.74 -0.46
N PRO A 195 1.51 14.50 0.17
CA PRO A 195 1.18 14.32 1.59
C PRO A 195 0.73 12.89 1.87
N THR A 196 0.88 12.45 3.11
CA THR A 196 0.32 11.17 3.53
C THR A 196 -1.20 11.30 3.55
N ILE A 197 -1.87 10.47 2.76
CA ILE A 197 -3.32 10.38 2.68
C ILE A 197 -3.70 9.06 3.33
N ASP A 198 -4.40 9.16 4.45
CA ASP A 198 -5.01 8.02 5.10
C ASP A 198 -6.23 7.54 4.29
N THR A 199 -6.00 6.58 3.39
CA THR A 199 -7.07 5.97 2.59
C THR A 199 -7.68 4.76 3.30
N THR A 200 -7.36 4.50 4.57
CA THR A 200 -8.06 3.47 5.36
C THR A 200 -9.55 3.80 5.47
N ASN A 201 -9.90 5.09 5.52
CA ASN A 201 -11.27 5.58 5.42
C ASN A 201 -11.87 5.50 4.00
N ASP A 202 -11.09 5.40 2.92
CA ASP A 202 -11.64 5.23 1.56
C ASP A 202 -12.19 3.80 1.33
N ARG A 203 -11.70 2.81 2.11
CA ARG A 203 -12.40 1.52 2.27
C ARG A 203 -13.61 1.64 3.19
N ALA A 204 -13.63 2.57 4.15
CA ALA A 204 -14.87 2.88 4.84
C ALA A 204 -15.92 3.43 3.84
N GLU A 205 -15.51 4.19 2.83
CA GLU A 205 -16.40 4.65 1.74
C GLU A 205 -16.80 3.56 0.74
N HIS A 206 -16.25 2.34 0.77
CA HIS A 206 -16.59 1.28 -0.17
C HIS A 206 -16.81 -0.06 0.52
N ILE A 207 -17.98 -0.65 0.31
CA ILE A 207 -18.37 -1.90 0.92
C ILE A 207 -18.46 -3.02 -0.12
N LEU A 208 -17.90 -4.19 0.24
CA LEU A 208 -17.95 -5.38 -0.61
C LEU A 208 -19.34 -6.02 -0.51
N VAL A 209 -20.07 -6.06 -1.63
CA VAL A 209 -21.45 -6.56 -1.70
C VAL A 209 -21.59 -7.66 -2.75
N PRO A 210 -22.52 -8.63 -2.53
CA PRO A 210 -22.81 -9.65 -3.52
C PRO A 210 -23.62 -9.06 -4.68
N VAL A 211 -23.28 -9.50 -5.90
CA VAL A 211 -23.93 -9.07 -7.14
C VAL A 211 -24.58 -10.29 -7.81
N ALA A 212 -25.82 -10.14 -8.24
CA ALA A 212 -26.59 -11.15 -8.94
C ALA A 212 -26.34 -11.10 -10.46
N LYS A 213 -26.75 -12.16 -11.18
CA LYS A 213 -26.55 -12.31 -12.63
C LYS A 213 -27.09 -11.14 -13.47
N ASP A 214 -28.14 -10.47 -13.00
CA ASP A 214 -28.77 -9.34 -13.69
C ASP A 214 -28.12 -7.98 -13.36
N GLY A 215 -26.95 -7.99 -12.69
CA GLY A 215 -26.17 -6.81 -12.32
C GLY A 215 -26.65 -6.10 -11.06
N SER A 216 -27.76 -6.53 -10.47
CA SER A 216 -28.20 -5.98 -9.18
C SER A 216 -27.35 -6.49 -8.03
N PHE A 217 -27.25 -5.70 -6.96
CA PHE A 217 -26.46 -6.04 -5.79
C PHE A 217 -27.24 -5.81 -4.51
N PHE A 218 -26.74 -6.35 -3.40
CA PHE A 218 -27.36 -6.13 -2.09
C PHE A 218 -27.09 -4.70 -1.61
N ASN A 219 -28.16 -3.94 -1.37
CA ASN A 219 -28.13 -2.54 -0.95
C ASN A 219 -29.32 -2.21 -0.03
N ILE A 220 -29.43 -0.97 0.43
CA ILE A 220 -30.51 -0.54 1.34
C ILE A 220 -31.92 -0.77 0.75
N ASP A 221 -32.10 -0.67 -0.57
CA ASP A 221 -33.40 -0.90 -1.22
C ASP A 221 -33.88 -2.36 -1.11
N CYS A 222 -33.00 -3.29 -0.70
CA CYS A 222 -33.36 -4.68 -0.41
C CYS A 222 -34.15 -4.83 0.91
N LYS A 223 -34.29 -3.76 1.70
CA LYS A 223 -35.13 -3.74 2.90
C LYS A 223 -36.60 -3.78 2.51
N ASN A 224 -37.35 -4.74 3.05
CA ASN A 224 -38.77 -4.86 2.75
C ASN A 224 -39.59 -3.76 3.45
N LYS A 225 -40.89 -3.66 3.13
CA LYS A 225 -41.81 -2.69 3.76
C LYS A 225 -41.98 -2.86 5.27
N SER A 226 -41.68 -4.05 5.80
CA SER A 226 -41.70 -4.33 7.24
C SER A 226 -40.43 -3.87 7.96
N GLY A 227 -39.41 -3.44 7.22
CA GLY A 227 -38.12 -3.01 7.79
C GLY A 227 -37.08 -4.12 7.90
N ASP A 228 -37.28 -5.28 7.25
CA ASP A 228 -36.32 -6.40 7.31
C ASP A 228 -35.66 -6.67 5.95
N TYR A 229 -34.39 -7.03 5.96
CA TYR A 229 -33.73 -7.77 4.90
C TYR A 229 -34.11 -9.24 5.00
N THR A 230 -34.39 -9.88 3.86
CA THR A 230 -34.62 -11.33 3.80
C THR A 230 -33.48 -11.99 3.04
N ILE A 231 -32.66 -12.76 3.76
CA ILE A 231 -31.47 -13.43 3.25
C ILE A 231 -31.61 -14.95 3.36
N GLY A 232 -30.75 -15.71 2.68
CA GLY A 232 -30.77 -17.17 2.68
C GLY A 232 -31.69 -17.79 1.61
N PRO A 233 -31.69 -19.13 1.51
CA PRO A 233 -32.47 -19.86 0.53
C PRO A 233 -33.97 -19.84 0.88
N LYS A 234 -34.83 -20.22 -0.07
CA LYS A 234 -36.30 -20.11 0.07
C LYS A 234 -36.86 -20.88 1.28
N ASP A 235 -36.24 -22.00 1.59
CA ASP A 235 -36.56 -22.97 2.65
C ASP A 235 -35.93 -22.63 4.01
N ASN A 236 -34.94 -21.74 4.05
CA ASN A 236 -34.29 -21.29 5.28
C ASN A 236 -34.04 -19.78 5.25
N ALA A 237 -35.11 -19.02 5.01
CA ALA A 237 -35.00 -17.57 4.87
C ALA A 237 -34.88 -16.91 6.25
N ILE A 238 -33.83 -16.10 6.43
CA ILE A 238 -33.53 -15.37 7.66
C ILE A 238 -33.97 -13.92 7.46
N LYS A 239 -34.62 -13.34 8.47
CA LYS A 239 -34.97 -11.92 8.52
C LYS A 239 -33.98 -11.19 9.42
N VAL A 240 -33.40 -10.12 8.90
CA VAL A 240 -32.40 -9.31 9.61
C VAL A 240 -32.77 -7.84 9.46
N THR A 241 -32.78 -7.07 10.54
CA THR A 241 -33.21 -5.66 10.54
C THR A 241 -32.09 -4.69 10.18
N ASP A 242 -30.85 -5.05 10.51
CA ASP A 242 -29.67 -4.26 10.22
C ASP A 242 -28.99 -4.70 8.91
N PHE A 243 -28.45 -3.72 8.18
CA PHE A 243 -27.82 -3.97 6.89
C PHE A 243 -26.46 -4.67 7.04
N ASN A 244 -25.63 -4.23 7.99
CA ASN A 244 -24.30 -4.78 8.21
C ASN A 244 -24.41 -6.22 8.72
N ASP A 245 -25.34 -6.50 9.62
CA ASP A 245 -25.61 -7.86 10.08
C ASP A 245 -26.08 -8.77 8.95
N ALA A 246 -26.95 -8.27 8.06
CA ALA A 246 -27.44 -9.02 6.91
C ALA A 246 -26.31 -9.31 5.91
N LEU A 247 -25.45 -8.31 5.64
CA LEU A 247 -24.30 -8.46 4.77
C LEU A 247 -23.26 -9.41 5.35
N HIS A 248 -22.99 -9.33 6.65
CA HIS A 248 -22.12 -10.26 7.36
C HIS A 248 -22.62 -11.70 7.21
N GLN A 249 -23.91 -11.93 7.48
CA GLN A 249 -24.50 -13.27 7.31
C GLN A 249 -24.49 -13.76 5.86
N LEU A 250 -24.62 -12.86 4.87
CA LEU A 250 -24.49 -13.23 3.46
C LEU A 250 -23.07 -13.69 3.09
N LYS A 251 -22.03 -13.12 3.71
CA LYS A 251 -20.63 -13.53 3.50
C LYS A 251 -20.36 -14.93 4.04
N GLU A 252 -21.01 -15.29 5.14
CA GLU A 252 -20.88 -16.61 5.78
C GLU A 252 -21.66 -17.72 5.05
N MET A 253 -22.56 -17.37 4.12
CA MET A 253 -23.32 -18.37 3.37
C MET A 253 -22.46 -19.03 2.28
N PRO A 254 -22.53 -20.37 2.10
CA PRO A 254 -21.86 -21.06 0.99
C PRO A 254 -22.26 -20.50 -0.39
N LEU A 255 -23.50 -20.01 -0.51
CA LEU A 255 -23.97 -19.21 -1.62
C LEU A 255 -24.89 -18.11 -1.09
N ALA A 256 -24.43 -16.86 -1.16
CA ALA A 256 -25.20 -15.70 -0.75
C ALA A 256 -26.49 -15.58 -1.57
N ARG A 257 -27.64 -15.54 -0.87
CA ARG A 257 -28.98 -15.40 -1.45
C ARG A 257 -29.75 -14.34 -0.69
N TRP A 258 -30.44 -13.46 -1.41
CA TRP A 258 -31.23 -12.40 -0.78
C TRP A 258 -32.45 -12.06 -1.62
N ARG A 259 -33.42 -11.38 -0.99
CA ARG A 259 -34.56 -10.80 -1.69
C ARG A 259 -34.31 -9.34 -2.01
N ARG A 260 -34.70 -8.93 -3.21
CA ARG A 260 -34.62 -7.54 -3.67
C ARG A 260 -35.83 -7.14 -4.51
N PRO A 261 -36.21 -5.86 -4.58
CA PRO A 261 -37.31 -5.41 -5.42
C PRO A 261 -36.96 -5.57 -6.92
N ASN A 262 -37.91 -6.05 -7.71
CA ASN A 262 -37.84 -6.03 -9.16
C ASN A 262 -38.46 -4.74 -9.74
N ALA A 263 -38.46 -4.59 -11.07
CA ALA A 263 -39.02 -3.42 -11.77
C ALA A 263 -40.51 -3.13 -11.42
N ASN A 264 -41.25 -4.15 -10.96
CA ASN A 264 -42.66 -4.03 -10.55
C ASN A 264 -42.81 -3.85 -9.02
N GLY A 265 -41.72 -3.60 -8.29
CA GLY A 265 -41.70 -3.45 -6.83
C GLY A 265 -41.96 -4.75 -6.05
N LYS A 266 -41.98 -5.91 -6.71
CA LYS A 266 -42.12 -7.22 -6.05
C LYS A 266 -40.76 -7.77 -5.66
N PHE A 267 -40.67 -8.36 -4.47
CA PHE A 267 -39.41 -8.88 -3.94
C PHE A 267 -39.14 -10.30 -4.47
N GLY A 268 -38.11 -10.43 -5.31
CA GLY A 268 -37.64 -11.70 -5.86
C GLY A 268 -36.38 -12.19 -5.17
N LEU A 269 -36.22 -13.51 -5.05
CA LEU A 269 -35.00 -14.14 -4.54
C LEU A 269 -33.94 -14.18 -5.65
N VAL A 270 -32.72 -13.74 -5.34
CA VAL A 270 -31.55 -13.82 -6.21
C VAL A 270 -30.39 -14.53 -5.52
N SER A 271 -29.37 -14.91 -6.29
CA SER A 271 -28.13 -15.52 -5.80
C SER A 271 -26.93 -14.71 -6.30
N ALA A 272 -25.89 -14.62 -5.48
CA ALA A 272 -24.63 -14.00 -5.89
C ALA A 272 -23.98 -14.81 -7.01
N VAL A 273 -23.45 -14.10 -8.01
CA VAL A 273 -22.55 -14.65 -9.03
C VAL A 273 -21.12 -14.10 -8.88
N GLU A 274 -20.97 -12.95 -8.23
CA GLU A 274 -19.70 -12.30 -7.92
C GLU A 274 -19.84 -11.37 -6.71
N TRP A 275 -18.71 -10.88 -6.18
CA TRP A 275 -18.64 -9.87 -5.13
C TRP A 275 -17.87 -8.65 -5.65
N LYS A 276 -18.41 -7.44 -5.45
CA LYS A 276 -17.82 -6.19 -5.96
C LYS A 276 -17.78 -5.12 -4.87
N LEU A 277 -16.73 -4.32 -4.88
CA LEU A 277 -16.65 -3.09 -4.07
C LEU A 277 -17.63 -2.06 -4.65
N LYS A 278 -18.43 -1.46 -3.77
CA LYS A 278 -19.43 -0.43 -4.09
C LYS A 278 -19.31 0.71 -3.11
N SER A 279 -19.43 1.96 -3.56
CA SER A 279 -19.34 3.08 -2.62
C SER A 279 -20.52 3.08 -1.64
N ILE A 280 -20.33 3.67 -0.46
CA ILE A 280 -21.37 3.89 0.56
C ILE A 280 -22.57 4.60 -0.07
N ASP A 281 -22.32 5.59 -0.93
CA ASP A 281 -23.35 6.32 -1.69
C ASP A 281 -24.14 5.39 -2.64
N GLU A 282 -23.45 4.48 -3.37
CA GLU A 282 -24.10 3.49 -4.23
C GLU A 282 -24.95 2.49 -3.44
N VAL A 283 -24.50 2.14 -2.23
CA VAL A 283 -25.24 1.25 -1.31
C VAL A 283 -26.34 2.00 -0.56
N LYS A 284 -26.29 3.34 -0.57
CA LYS A 284 -27.17 4.30 0.14
C LYS A 284 -27.09 4.18 1.66
N LEU A 285 -25.91 3.87 2.19
CA LEU A 285 -25.62 4.01 3.61
C LEU A 285 -25.32 5.50 3.86
N SER A 286 -25.97 6.12 4.84
CA SER A 286 -25.79 7.54 5.19
C SER A 286 -25.58 7.68 6.68
#